data_AF-A0A819ZV40-F1
#
_entry.id   AF-A0A819ZV40-F1
#
_cell.length_a   1.000
_cell.length_b   1.000
_cell.length_c   1.000
_cell.angle_alpha   90.00
_cell.angle_beta   90.00
_cell.angle_gamma   90.00
#
_symmetry.space_group_name_H-M   'P 1'
#
loop_
_entity.id
_entity.type
_entity.pdbx_description
1 polymer ?
#
loop_
_entity_poly.entity_id
_entity_poly.type
_entity_poly.pdbx_seq_one_letter_code
_entity_poly.pdbx_strand_id
1 'polypeptide(L)'
;KTADQIASLNADDIKQVLNGIEKNKINASSRNPQVNALLSQVKAVGGKVMGSAQSRSMLRNQIHGLIFNQGLPSIFLTINPADINSRVALYFAGIDLDLDAIIPSNLPSTYQRAEIIASHPVSTAKFFHRLITTVLETMILGEGVLGPVKGYYGTVENQGRGSLHLHMLIWLDHKYTPSQLRENIKDEQFRNNLRDYLEDIISEDLDHL
;
A
#
# COMPACT_ATOMS: atom_id res chain seq x y z
N LYS A 1 7.69 35.95 -5.70
CA LYS A 1 9.10 35.60 -5.40
C LYS A 1 9.54 34.29 -6.05
N THR A 2 8.99 33.11 -5.70
CA THR A 2 9.42 31.85 -6.34
C THR A 2 8.95 31.72 -7.80
N ALA A 3 7.75 32.19 -8.13
CA ALA A 3 7.25 32.21 -9.51
C ALA A 3 8.14 33.04 -10.44
N ASP A 4 8.52 34.25 -10.00
CA ASP A 4 9.40 35.16 -10.76
C ASP A 4 10.80 34.56 -10.98
N GLN A 5 11.32 33.83 -9.98
CA GLN A 5 12.60 33.12 -10.07
C GLN A 5 12.57 31.96 -11.07
N ILE A 6 11.44 31.27 -11.19
CA ILE A 6 11.26 30.19 -12.16
C ILE A 6 11.06 30.77 -13.56
N ALA A 7 10.34 31.88 -13.70
CA ALA A 7 10.08 32.53 -14.98
C ALA A 7 11.37 33.03 -15.67
N SER A 8 12.42 33.29 -14.90
CA SER A 8 13.74 33.69 -15.42
C SER A 8 14.64 32.53 -15.87
N LEU A 9 14.21 31.27 -15.74
CA LEU A 9 14.99 30.12 -16.23
C LEU A 9 14.93 30.02 -17.75
N ASN A 10 16.05 29.71 -18.38
CA ASN A 10 16.11 29.47 -19.82
C ASN A 10 16.14 27.96 -20.16
N ALA A 11 16.06 27.64 -21.45
CA ALA A 11 16.04 26.26 -21.93
C ALA A 11 17.31 25.47 -21.57
N ASP A 12 18.47 26.13 -21.49
CA ASP A 12 19.74 25.48 -21.17
C ASP A 12 19.83 25.13 -19.68
N ASP A 13 19.31 26.00 -18.80
CA ASP A 13 19.16 25.70 -17.38
C ASP A 13 18.30 24.44 -17.17
N ILE A 14 17.18 24.33 -17.89
CA ILE A 14 16.28 23.17 -17.80
C ILE A 14 16.96 21.91 -18.36
N LYS A 15 17.66 21.99 -19.49
CA LYS A 15 18.40 20.85 -20.06
C LYS A 15 19.49 20.34 -19.13
N GLN A 16 20.23 21.24 -18.47
CA GLN A 16 21.24 20.84 -17.48
C GLN A 16 20.62 20.06 -16.32
N VAL A 17 19.43 20.46 -15.87
CA VAL A 17 18.68 19.76 -14.82
C VAL A 17 18.24 18.37 -15.27
N LEU A 18 17.63 18.26 -16.45
CA LEU A 18 17.16 16.97 -17.00
C LEU A 18 18.32 15.98 -17.14
N ASN A 19 19.46 16.42 -17.70
CA ASN A 19 20.67 15.61 -17.81
C ASN A 19 21.24 15.19 -16.44
N GLY A 20 21.05 16.01 -15.40
CA GLY A 20 21.44 15.68 -14.02
C GLY A 20 20.52 14.66 -13.37
N ILE A 21 19.21 14.74 -13.65
CA ILE A 21 18.19 13.81 -13.15
C ILE A 21 18.36 12.43 -13.80
N GLU A 22 18.56 12.35 -15.12
CA GLU A 22 18.78 11.08 -15.84
C GLU A 22 19.99 10.30 -15.33
N LYS A 23 21.03 11.01 -14.86
CA LYS A 23 22.23 10.40 -14.26
C LYS A 23 22.06 10.01 -12.79
N ASN A 24 20.82 9.92 -12.30
CA ASN A 24 20.45 9.54 -10.93
C ASN A 24 21.02 10.43 -9.82
N LYS A 25 21.42 11.67 -10.14
CA LYS A 25 21.84 12.67 -9.14
C LYS A 25 20.66 13.46 -8.59
N ILE A 26 19.61 12.76 -8.13
CA ILE A 26 18.35 13.36 -7.63
C ILE A 26 18.56 14.23 -6.37
N ASN A 27 19.75 14.12 -5.74
CA ASN A 27 20.18 14.91 -4.58
C ASN A 27 21.29 15.92 -4.89
N ALA A 28 21.70 16.12 -6.15
CA ALA A 28 22.65 17.18 -6.46
C ALA A 28 21.93 18.53 -6.42
N SER A 29 22.19 19.32 -5.38
CA SER A 29 21.89 20.75 -5.42
C SER A 29 22.63 21.36 -6.61
N SER A 30 21.88 22.04 -7.48
CA SER A 30 22.51 22.83 -8.53
C SER A 30 23.22 24.02 -7.91
N ARG A 31 24.28 24.51 -8.54
CA ARG A 31 24.87 25.81 -8.17
C ARG A 31 23.91 26.97 -8.51
N ASN A 32 22.95 26.75 -9.40
CA ASN A 32 21.94 27.74 -9.75
C ASN A 32 20.78 27.70 -8.72
N PRO A 33 20.55 28.78 -7.95
CA PRO A 33 19.49 28.85 -6.96
C PRO A 33 18.08 28.81 -7.57
N GLN A 34 17.88 29.30 -8.80
CA GLN A 34 16.60 29.25 -9.49
C GLN A 34 16.23 27.81 -9.88
N VAL A 35 17.23 27.03 -10.28
CA VAL A 35 17.08 25.58 -10.52
C VAL A 35 16.69 24.85 -9.25
N ASN A 36 17.33 25.16 -8.11
CA ASN A 36 16.95 24.56 -6.83
C ASN A 36 15.53 24.94 -6.41
N ALA A 37 15.12 26.19 -6.69
CA ALA A 37 13.76 26.64 -6.47
C ALA A 37 12.75 25.85 -7.33
N LEU A 38 13.05 25.63 -8.61
CA LEU A 38 12.24 24.78 -9.50
C LEU A 38 12.16 23.34 -8.98
N LEU A 39 13.28 22.71 -8.65
CA LEU A 39 13.31 21.34 -8.11
C LEU A 39 12.52 21.22 -6.79
N SER A 40 12.57 22.24 -5.93
CA SER A 40 11.77 22.30 -4.72
C SER A 40 10.27 22.34 -5.03
N GLN A 41 9.85 23.12 -6.02
CA GLN A 41 8.45 23.15 -6.46
C GLN A 41 8.01 21.83 -7.10
N VAL A 42 8.84 21.22 -7.96
CA VAL A 42 8.57 19.88 -8.52
C VAL A 42 8.43 18.85 -7.40
N LYS A 43 9.28 18.91 -6.36
CA LYS A 43 9.14 18.04 -5.18
C LYS A 43 7.84 18.28 -4.44
N ALA A 44 7.47 19.53 -4.20
CA ALA A 44 6.25 19.91 -3.47
C ALA A 44 4.97 19.51 -4.22
N VAL A 45 4.91 19.76 -5.53
CA VAL A 45 3.77 19.39 -6.39
C VAL A 45 3.72 17.87 -6.58
N GLY A 46 4.86 17.26 -6.93
CA GLY A 46 4.95 15.82 -7.11
C GLY A 46 4.53 15.04 -5.87
N GLY A 47 4.85 15.53 -4.66
CA GLY A 47 4.41 14.93 -3.41
C GLY A 47 2.90 14.79 -3.26
N LYS A 48 2.12 15.65 -3.94
CA LYS A 48 0.64 15.59 -3.98
C LYS A 48 0.09 14.73 -5.11
N VAL A 49 0.92 14.32 -6.06
CA VAL A 49 0.52 13.44 -7.17
C VAL A 49 0.68 11.99 -6.71
N MET A 50 -0.45 11.29 -6.59
CA MET A 50 -0.48 9.88 -6.21
C MET A 50 0.40 9.04 -7.15
N GLY A 51 1.19 8.13 -6.59
CA GLY A 51 2.07 7.23 -7.35
C GLY A 51 3.37 7.86 -7.87
N SER A 52 3.59 9.16 -7.67
CA SER A 52 4.84 9.81 -8.10
C SER A 52 6.04 9.34 -7.26
N ALA A 53 7.26 9.57 -7.78
CA ALA A 53 8.48 9.29 -7.00
C ALA A 53 8.54 10.11 -5.70
N GLN A 54 8.04 11.34 -5.74
CA GLN A 54 8.00 12.26 -4.60
C GLN A 54 6.97 11.81 -3.57
N SER A 55 5.78 11.37 -3.98
CA SER A 55 4.76 10.86 -3.06
C SER A 55 5.27 9.59 -2.37
N ARG A 56 5.88 8.66 -3.10
CA ARG A 56 6.54 7.47 -2.52
C ARG A 56 7.64 7.83 -1.52
N SER A 57 8.43 8.87 -1.82
CA SER A 57 9.43 9.37 -0.87
C SER A 57 8.81 9.94 0.40
N MET A 58 7.66 10.63 0.30
CA MET A 58 6.94 11.14 1.47
C MET A 58 6.38 10.00 2.33
N LEU A 59 5.76 8.99 1.70
CA LEU A 59 5.22 7.82 2.40
C LEU A 59 6.34 7.08 3.16
N ARG A 60 7.51 6.89 2.52
CA ARG A 60 8.70 6.30 3.17
C ARG A 60 9.15 7.09 4.41
N ASN A 61 9.13 8.42 4.36
CA ASN A 61 9.47 9.25 5.51
C ASN A 61 8.46 9.07 6.66
N GLN A 62 7.17 8.90 6.36
CA GLN A 62 6.16 8.61 7.38
C GLN A 62 6.40 7.24 8.03
N ILE A 63 6.72 6.22 7.22
CA ILE A 63 7.11 4.88 7.71
C ILE A 63 8.34 4.97 8.62
N HIS A 64 9.37 5.73 8.24
CA HIS A 64 10.54 5.92 9.09
C HIS A 64 10.20 6.61 10.42
N GLY A 65 9.30 7.60 10.39
CA GLY A 65 8.80 8.24 11.62
C GLY A 65 8.07 7.26 12.54
N LEU A 66 7.26 6.37 11.98
CA LEU A 66 6.62 5.29 12.73
C LEU A 66 7.64 4.29 13.26
N ILE A 67 8.65 3.91 12.49
CA ILE A 67 9.72 3.02 12.96
C ILE A 67 10.46 3.64 14.14
N PHE A 68 10.75 4.94 14.06
CA PHE A 68 11.41 5.66 15.15
C PHE A 68 10.56 5.67 16.43
N ASN A 69 9.25 5.85 16.32
CA ASN A 69 8.35 5.95 17.47
C ASN A 69 7.86 4.60 18.03
N GLN A 70 7.64 3.61 17.15
CA GLN A 70 6.99 2.33 17.48
C GLN A 70 7.94 1.13 17.46
N GLY A 71 9.19 1.32 17.02
CA GLY A 71 10.13 0.24 16.73
C GLY A 71 9.88 -0.40 15.37
N LEU A 72 10.43 -1.59 15.14
CA LEU A 72 10.24 -2.28 13.86
C LEU A 72 8.80 -2.81 13.73
N PRO A 73 8.23 -2.80 12.51
CA PRO A 73 6.94 -3.44 12.26
C PRO A 73 7.05 -4.95 12.50
N SER A 74 5.98 -5.53 13.03
CA SER A 74 5.90 -6.96 13.35
C SER A 74 5.48 -7.79 12.13
N ILE A 75 4.56 -7.25 11.32
CA ILE A 75 3.97 -7.95 10.17
C ILE A 75 3.98 -7.03 8.95
N PHE A 76 4.39 -7.57 7.81
CA PHE A 76 4.13 -7.00 6.49
C PHE A 76 2.99 -7.78 5.84
N LEU A 77 1.90 -7.09 5.50
CA LEU A 77 0.69 -7.70 4.96
C LEU A 77 0.37 -7.07 3.60
N THR A 78 -0.02 -7.89 2.63
CA THR A 78 -0.59 -7.42 1.37
C THR A 78 -1.99 -7.97 1.20
N ILE A 79 -2.98 -7.09 1.00
CA ILE A 79 -4.35 -7.49 0.67
C ILE A 79 -4.56 -7.17 -0.81
N ASN A 80 -4.72 -8.22 -1.63
CA ASN A 80 -4.92 -8.11 -3.07
C ASN A 80 -6.26 -8.76 -3.49
N PRO A 81 -7.38 -8.02 -3.44
CA PRO A 81 -8.68 -8.55 -3.83
C PRO A 81 -8.74 -8.97 -5.31
N ALA A 82 -9.35 -10.12 -5.58
CA ALA A 82 -9.65 -10.58 -6.94
C ALA A 82 -10.97 -9.96 -7.44
N ASP A 83 -10.94 -8.67 -7.77
CA ASP A 83 -12.10 -7.88 -8.20
C ASP A 83 -12.88 -8.48 -9.39
N ILE A 84 -12.20 -9.00 -10.42
CA ILE A 84 -12.83 -9.66 -11.58
C ILE A 84 -13.67 -10.88 -11.19
N ASN A 85 -13.29 -11.58 -10.11
CA ASN A 85 -13.97 -12.78 -9.64
C ASN A 85 -14.85 -12.50 -8.40
N SER A 86 -14.88 -11.25 -7.92
CA SER A 86 -15.65 -10.86 -6.76
C SER A 86 -17.10 -10.55 -7.14
N ARG A 87 -18.04 -11.33 -6.61
CA ARG A 87 -19.48 -11.08 -6.76
C ARG A 87 -19.88 -9.73 -6.16
N VAL A 88 -19.25 -9.37 -5.03
CA VAL A 88 -19.46 -8.07 -4.39
C VAL A 88 -18.99 -6.93 -5.30
N ALA A 89 -17.86 -7.10 -6.01
CA ALA A 89 -17.39 -6.08 -6.94
C ALA A 89 -18.35 -5.88 -8.13
N LEU A 90 -18.88 -6.98 -8.68
CA LEU A 90 -19.91 -6.93 -9.74
C LEU A 90 -21.22 -6.29 -9.26
N TYR A 91 -21.65 -6.60 -8.03
CA TYR A 91 -22.82 -5.98 -7.42
C TYR A 91 -22.63 -4.46 -7.29
N PHE A 92 -21.45 -4.00 -6.85
CA PHE A 92 -21.11 -2.58 -6.84
C PHE A 92 -21.12 -1.95 -8.24
N ALA A 93 -20.83 -2.73 -9.29
CA ALA A 93 -20.92 -2.30 -10.69
C ALA A 93 -22.37 -2.32 -11.24
N GLY A 94 -23.36 -2.66 -10.41
CA GLY A 94 -24.79 -2.64 -10.78
C GLY A 94 -25.30 -3.92 -11.44
N ILE A 95 -24.52 -5.02 -11.38
CA ILE A 95 -25.01 -6.32 -11.83
C ILE A 95 -25.94 -6.88 -10.76
N ASP A 96 -27.17 -7.19 -11.16
CA ASP A 96 -28.15 -7.84 -10.30
C ASP A 96 -27.72 -9.28 -10.02
N LEU A 97 -27.23 -9.51 -8.80
CA LEU A 97 -26.69 -10.78 -8.33
C LEU A 97 -27.27 -11.09 -6.96
N ASP A 98 -27.70 -12.34 -6.79
CA ASP A 98 -27.94 -12.90 -5.47
C ASP A 98 -26.59 -13.16 -4.78
N LEU A 99 -26.28 -12.34 -3.78
CA LEU A 99 -25.05 -12.45 -3.00
C LEU A 99 -25.10 -13.62 -2.01
N ASP A 100 -26.29 -14.06 -1.61
CA ASP A 100 -26.49 -15.13 -0.64
C ASP A 100 -26.47 -16.52 -1.31
N ALA A 101 -26.65 -16.58 -2.64
CA ALA A 101 -26.47 -17.81 -3.40
C ALA A 101 -25.03 -18.35 -3.31
N ILE A 102 -24.88 -19.62 -2.91
CA ILE A 102 -23.57 -20.29 -2.78
C ILE A 102 -22.94 -20.54 -4.16
N ILE A 103 -23.74 -20.91 -5.16
CA ILE A 103 -23.32 -21.15 -6.54
C ILE A 103 -24.28 -20.39 -7.47
N PRO A 104 -23.91 -19.20 -7.97
CA PRO A 104 -24.77 -18.46 -8.87
C PRO A 104 -24.73 -19.08 -10.27
N SER A 105 -25.90 -19.38 -10.83
CA SER A 105 -26.04 -19.91 -12.19
C SER A 105 -25.93 -18.82 -13.27
N ASN A 106 -25.93 -17.54 -12.88
CA ASN A 106 -26.07 -16.39 -13.76
C ASN A 106 -24.82 -15.49 -13.85
N LEU A 107 -23.65 -15.97 -13.44
CA LEU A 107 -22.44 -15.16 -13.53
C LEU A 107 -22.01 -14.92 -14.99
N PRO A 108 -21.67 -13.67 -15.38
CA PRO A 108 -21.06 -13.41 -16.68
C PRO A 108 -19.75 -14.18 -16.84
N SER A 109 -19.34 -14.41 -18.08
CA SER A 109 -18.03 -15.00 -18.38
C SER A 109 -16.88 -14.16 -17.82
N THR A 110 -15.70 -14.76 -17.60
CA THR A 110 -14.52 -14.05 -17.07
C THR A 110 -14.16 -12.81 -17.89
N TYR A 111 -14.28 -12.88 -19.22
CA TYR A 111 -14.03 -11.74 -20.10
C TYR A 111 -15.05 -10.61 -19.88
N GLN A 112 -16.34 -10.93 -19.83
CA GLN A 112 -17.39 -9.94 -19.57
C GLN A 112 -17.23 -9.32 -18.17
N ARG A 113 -16.86 -10.10 -17.16
CA ARG A 113 -16.58 -9.56 -15.81
C ARG A 113 -15.42 -8.57 -15.84
N ALA A 114 -14.33 -8.89 -16.55
CA ALA A 114 -13.20 -7.98 -16.70
C ALA A 114 -13.60 -6.68 -17.41
N GLU A 115 -14.42 -6.76 -18.46
CA GLU A 115 -14.97 -5.60 -19.17
C GLU A 115 -15.85 -4.72 -18.26
N ILE A 116 -16.73 -5.35 -17.46
CA ILE A 116 -17.59 -4.66 -16.48
C ILE A 116 -16.74 -3.91 -15.45
N ILE A 117 -15.76 -4.58 -14.83
CA ILE A 117 -14.88 -3.99 -13.81
C ILE A 117 -14.08 -2.82 -14.39
N ALA A 118 -13.53 -2.97 -15.60
CA ALA A 118 -12.79 -1.92 -16.27
C ALA A 118 -13.67 -0.71 -16.61
N SER A 119 -14.94 -0.94 -16.96
CA SER A 119 -15.90 0.12 -17.30
C SER A 119 -16.48 0.85 -16.09
N HIS A 120 -16.34 0.31 -14.87
CA HIS A 120 -16.88 0.87 -13.64
C HIS A 120 -15.81 1.17 -12.57
N PRO A 121 -14.78 1.98 -12.87
CA PRO A 121 -13.63 2.17 -11.98
C PRO A 121 -14.00 2.76 -10.60
N VAL A 122 -15.03 3.61 -10.53
CA VAL A 122 -15.51 4.18 -9.26
C VAL A 122 -16.15 3.11 -8.39
N SER A 123 -16.96 2.22 -8.98
CA SER A 123 -17.58 1.11 -8.25
C SER A 123 -16.53 0.14 -7.73
N THR A 124 -15.54 -0.21 -8.55
CA THR A 124 -14.40 -1.05 -8.17
C THR A 124 -13.61 -0.43 -7.01
N ALA A 125 -13.36 0.88 -7.05
CA ALA A 125 -12.70 1.59 -5.95
C ALA A 125 -13.53 1.59 -4.65
N LYS A 126 -14.87 1.75 -4.74
CA LYS A 126 -15.76 1.66 -3.58
C LYS A 126 -15.80 0.25 -2.98
N PHE A 127 -15.86 -0.79 -3.82
CA PHE A 127 -15.75 -2.18 -3.40
C PHE A 127 -14.42 -2.40 -2.65
N PHE A 128 -13.29 -2.00 -3.24
CA PHE A 128 -11.98 -2.11 -2.62
C PHE A 128 -11.96 -1.41 -1.26
N HIS A 129 -12.38 -0.15 -1.19
CA HIS A 129 -12.42 0.61 0.05
C HIS A 129 -13.26 -0.09 1.13
N ARG A 130 -14.47 -0.55 0.77
CA ARG A 130 -15.36 -1.24 1.71
C ARG A 130 -14.79 -2.56 2.19
N LEU A 131 -14.17 -3.34 1.31
CA LEU A 131 -13.54 -4.60 1.66
C LEU A 131 -12.38 -4.36 2.63
N ILE A 132 -11.47 -3.44 2.30
CA ILE A 132 -10.32 -3.11 3.14
C ILE A 132 -10.77 -2.62 4.52
N THR A 133 -11.69 -1.65 4.58
CA THR A 133 -12.19 -1.13 5.85
C THR A 133 -12.84 -2.22 6.69
N THR A 134 -13.66 -3.09 6.08
CA THR A 134 -14.26 -4.24 6.78
C THR A 134 -13.17 -5.16 7.34
N VAL A 135 -12.19 -5.58 6.54
CA VAL A 135 -11.10 -6.45 7.00
C VAL A 135 -10.32 -5.81 8.16
N LEU A 136 -10.04 -4.52 8.08
CA LEU A 136 -9.36 -3.82 9.17
C LEU A 136 -10.18 -3.82 10.45
N GLU A 137 -11.46 -3.44 10.36
CA GLU A 137 -12.35 -3.31 11.52
C GLU A 137 -12.70 -4.65 12.16
N THR A 138 -12.85 -5.72 11.37
CA THR A 138 -13.36 -7.00 11.87
C THR A 138 -12.27 -8.05 12.09
N MET A 139 -11.17 -8.01 11.34
CA MET A 139 -10.15 -9.06 11.39
C MET A 139 -8.82 -8.57 11.98
N ILE A 140 -8.45 -7.30 11.80
CA ILE A 140 -7.10 -6.84 12.16
C ILE A 140 -7.08 -6.01 13.45
N LEU A 141 -8.01 -5.07 13.59
CA LEU A 141 -8.05 -4.15 14.73
C LEU A 141 -8.93 -4.71 15.86
N GLY A 142 -8.71 -4.22 17.09
CA GLY A 142 -9.43 -4.70 18.27
C GLY A 142 -8.95 -6.08 18.70
N GLU A 143 -9.88 -7.00 18.99
CA GLU A 143 -9.62 -8.42 19.24
C GLU A 143 -9.43 -9.18 17.91
N GLY A 144 -8.59 -8.64 17.02
CA GLY A 144 -8.34 -9.19 15.70
C GLY A 144 -7.46 -10.44 15.73
N VAL A 145 -7.40 -11.13 14.58
CA VAL A 145 -6.71 -12.43 14.42
C VAL A 145 -5.20 -12.34 14.62
N LEU A 146 -4.61 -11.15 14.47
CA LEU A 146 -3.17 -10.94 14.69
C LEU A 146 -2.83 -10.63 16.17
N GLY A 147 -3.82 -10.63 17.05
CA GLY A 147 -3.69 -10.13 18.41
C GLY A 147 -3.66 -8.60 18.50
N PRO A 148 -3.32 -8.04 19.68
CA PRO A 148 -3.39 -6.60 19.92
C PRO A 148 -2.49 -5.79 18.97
N VAL A 149 -3.08 -4.84 18.26
CA VAL A 149 -2.37 -3.93 17.33
C VAL A 149 -2.20 -2.55 17.97
N LYS A 150 -0.95 -2.08 18.09
CA LYS A 150 -0.65 -0.71 18.58
C LYS A 150 -0.61 0.33 17.46
N GLY A 151 -0.47 -0.10 16.21
CA GLY A 151 -0.49 0.80 15.06
C GLY A 151 -0.32 0.07 13.73
N TYR A 152 -0.72 0.72 12.65
CA TYR A 152 -0.50 0.23 11.30
C TYR A 152 -0.26 1.40 10.33
N TYR A 153 0.31 1.09 9.18
CA TYR A 153 0.47 2.02 8.07
C TYR A 153 0.17 1.33 6.75
N GLY A 154 -0.72 1.89 5.95
CA GLY A 154 -1.17 1.31 4.69
C GLY A 154 -0.91 2.20 3.48
N THR A 155 -0.50 1.60 2.37
CA THR A 155 -0.33 2.26 1.07
C THR A 155 -1.09 1.51 -0.01
N VAL A 156 -1.95 2.22 -0.75
CA VAL A 156 -2.72 1.66 -1.85
C VAL A 156 -1.96 1.88 -3.16
N GLU A 157 -1.84 0.82 -3.95
CA GLU A 157 -1.20 0.85 -5.27
C GLU A 157 -2.06 0.15 -6.32
N ASN A 158 -1.93 0.57 -7.58
CA ASN A 158 -2.50 -0.15 -8.71
C ASN A 158 -1.56 -1.31 -9.07
N GLN A 159 -2.09 -2.51 -9.22
CA GLN A 159 -1.34 -3.64 -9.75
C GLN A 159 -1.32 -3.63 -11.29
N GLY A 160 -0.51 -4.52 -11.90
CA GLY A 160 -0.32 -4.57 -13.36
C GLY A 160 -1.59 -4.78 -14.19
N ARG A 161 -2.67 -5.30 -13.59
CA ARG A 161 -4.01 -5.44 -14.19
C ARG A 161 -4.96 -4.25 -13.93
N GLY A 162 -4.46 -3.16 -13.35
CA GLY A 162 -5.21 -1.92 -13.11
C GLY A 162 -5.99 -1.87 -11.79
N SER A 163 -6.17 -2.99 -11.09
CA SER A 163 -6.92 -3.02 -9.83
C SER A 163 -6.11 -2.64 -8.60
N LEU A 164 -6.81 -2.28 -7.53
CA LEU A 164 -6.18 -1.78 -6.30
C LEU A 164 -5.74 -2.94 -5.40
N HIS A 165 -4.59 -2.80 -4.78
CA HIS A 165 -4.13 -3.65 -3.68
C HIS A 165 -3.52 -2.77 -2.58
N LEU A 166 -3.50 -3.30 -1.37
CA LEU A 166 -3.01 -2.60 -0.18
C LEU A 166 -1.75 -3.29 0.32
N HIS A 167 -0.67 -2.54 0.48
CA HIS A 167 0.48 -2.94 1.28
C HIS A 167 0.38 -2.33 2.67
N MET A 168 0.67 -3.11 3.70
CA MET A 168 0.59 -2.69 5.09
C MET A 168 1.82 -3.09 5.89
N LEU A 169 2.18 -2.21 6.82
CA LEU A 169 3.03 -2.52 7.95
C LEU A 169 2.17 -2.47 9.21
N ILE A 170 2.25 -3.51 10.04
CA ILE A 170 1.47 -3.64 11.27
C ILE A 170 2.45 -3.80 12.44
N TRP A 171 2.21 -3.03 13.50
CA TRP A 171 2.92 -3.12 14.77
C TRP A 171 2.01 -3.79 15.80
N LEU A 172 2.40 -4.97 16.25
CA LEU A 172 1.74 -5.66 17.35
C LEU A 172 2.14 -5.02 18.68
N ASP A 173 1.23 -5.04 19.65
CA ASP A 173 1.47 -4.55 21.00
C ASP A 173 2.19 -5.62 21.84
N HIS A 174 3.50 -5.75 21.63
CA HIS A 174 4.37 -6.61 22.43
C HIS A 174 5.56 -5.83 22.98
N LYS A 175 6.07 -6.30 24.13
CA LYS A 175 7.19 -5.68 24.85
C LYS A 175 8.59 -6.04 24.32
N TYR A 176 8.69 -6.98 23.39
CA TYR A 176 9.98 -7.52 22.96
C TYR A 176 10.67 -6.68 21.89
N THR A 177 11.96 -6.38 22.10
CA THR A 177 12.84 -5.88 21.05
C THR A 177 13.35 -7.03 20.15
N PRO A 178 13.89 -6.77 18.95
CA PRO A 178 14.47 -7.82 18.11
C PRO A 178 15.54 -8.67 18.80
N SER A 179 16.39 -8.05 19.63
CA SER A 179 17.39 -8.75 20.43
C SER A 179 16.75 -9.65 21.49
N GLN A 180 15.69 -9.17 22.16
CA GLN A 180 14.97 -9.98 23.15
C GLN A 180 14.22 -11.14 22.49
N LEU A 181 13.59 -10.93 21.33
CA LEU A 181 12.99 -12.02 20.55
C LEU A 181 14.03 -13.09 20.22
N ARG A 182 15.22 -12.68 19.74
CA ARG A 182 16.31 -13.61 19.42
C ARG A 182 16.79 -14.43 20.62
N GLU A 183 16.87 -13.82 21.79
CA GLU A 183 17.26 -14.53 23.02
C GLU A 183 16.13 -15.43 23.53
N ASN A 184 14.88 -14.94 23.55
CA ASN A 184 13.73 -15.71 24.04
C ASN A 184 13.42 -16.93 23.18
N ILE A 185 13.69 -16.91 21.88
CA ILE A 185 13.52 -18.09 21.00
C ILE A 185 14.38 -19.29 21.44
N LYS A 186 15.42 -19.09 22.26
CA LYS A 186 16.21 -20.19 22.84
C LYS A 186 15.42 -20.98 23.89
N ASP A 187 14.54 -20.31 24.63
CA ASP A 187 13.62 -20.94 25.56
C ASP A 187 12.59 -21.80 24.81
N GLU A 188 12.40 -23.03 25.26
CA GLU A 188 11.56 -24.01 24.56
C GLU A 188 10.07 -23.63 24.61
N GLN A 189 9.60 -23.17 25.77
CA GLN A 189 8.20 -22.79 25.94
C GLN A 189 7.85 -21.57 25.07
N PHE A 190 8.70 -20.53 25.10
CA PHE A 190 8.49 -19.35 24.27
C PHE A 190 8.50 -19.70 22.78
N ARG A 191 9.46 -20.52 22.33
CA ARG A 191 9.56 -20.96 20.94
C ARG A 191 8.33 -21.73 20.48
N ASN A 192 7.82 -22.65 21.30
CA ASN A 192 6.62 -23.42 20.98
C ASN A 192 5.39 -22.50 20.90
N ASN A 193 5.20 -21.60 21.87
CA ASN A 193 4.09 -20.64 21.83
C ASN A 193 4.16 -19.71 20.60
N LEU A 194 5.35 -19.27 20.20
CA LEU A 194 5.52 -18.45 19.00
C LEU A 194 5.20 -19.25 17.72
N ARG A 195 5.61 -20.53 17.65
CA ARG A 195 5.26 -21.41 16.55
C ARG A 195 3.75 -21.58 16.45
N ASP A 196 3.10 -21.91 17.57
CA ASP A 196 1.65 -22.15 17.60
C ASP A 196 0.89 -20.88 17.18
N TYR A 197 1.35 -19.68 17.61
CA TYR A 197 0.81 -18.41 17.11
C TYR A 197 1.01 -18.23 15.59
N LEU A 198 2.20 -18.53 15.06
CA LEU A 198 2.47 -18.40 13.62
C LEU A 198 1.65 -19.39 12.79
N GLU A 199 1.44 -20.61 13.28
CA GLU A 199 0.60 -21.64 12.64
C GLU A 199 -0.88 -21.26 12.65
N ASP A 200 -1.33 -20.49 13.63
CA ASP A 200 -2.71 -19.97 13.69
C ASP A 200 -2.96 -18.85 12.68
N ILE A 201 -1.98 -17.96 12.46
CA ILE A 201 -2.15 -16.78 11.58
C ILE A 201 -1.63 -16.97 10.15
N ILE A 202 -0.79 -17.97 9.90
CA ILE A 202 -0.25 -18.28 8.57
C ILE A 202 -0.92 -19.55 8.07
N SER A 203 -1.74 -19.40 7.04
CA SER A 203 -2.31 -20.52 6.29
C SER A 203 -2.00 -20.34 4.81
N GLU A 204 -1.68 -21.43 4.15
CA GLU A 204 -1.58 -21.51 2.70
C GLU A 204 -2.66 -22.48 2.23
N ASP A 205 -3.65 -21.94 1.52
CA ASP A 205 -4.61 -22.74 0.79
C ASP A 205 -4.19 -22.69 -0.67
N LEU A 206 -3.78 -23.84 -1.20
CA LEU A 206 -3.62 -24.00 -2.64
C LEU A 206 -4.97 -24.44 -3.14
N ASP A 207 -5.63 -23.60 -3.93
CA ASP A 207 -6.73 -24.04 -4.79
C ASP A 207 -6.20 -25.22 -5.64
N HIS A 208 -6.39 -26.46 -5.18
CA HIS A 208 -5.91 -27.68 -5.81
C HIS A 208 -6.45 -27.76 -7.26
N LEU A 209 -5.66 -28.18 -8.26
CA LEU A 209 -5.51 -29.59 -8.66
C LEU A 209 -6.83 -30.36 -8.70
#